data_AF-A0A409YF83-F1
#
_entry.id   AF-A0A409YF83-F1
#
_cell.length_a   1.000
_cell.length_b   1.000
_cell.length_c   1.000
_cell.angle_alpha   90.00
_cell.angle_beta   90.00
_cell.angle_gamma   90.00
#
_symmetry.space_group_name_H-M   'P 1'
#
loop_
_entity.id
_entity.type
_entity.pdbx_description
1 polymer ?
#
loop_
_entity_poly.entity_id
_entity_poly.type
_entity_poly.pdbx_seq_one_letter_code
_entity_poly.pdbx_strand_id
1 'polypeptide(L)'
;MNSQRTPHRRSLSPVDSARSSRAVAQTYLNTKDSPMSSNKTLRHGTMDFWMPEDNDVHEPSINTRFQPAKLMLPWTLPIPEVREIDAEQFQRRFNLDGQHPSLIRQNLVSAIKQFTEGVNGASLKVEKTYNLHALPRFIHTEFKSPDGINPTHLLAISNHAGKITFYPVHSIVMASNCGVMINLPPSPITHGMTPRTKSAADLAVQVLPLPFPDAFPTFYAYVYRKNLKELRDILVTQQLPTSLANAQYLPPGLLVTPGSEANADTQPTIKDRRTRIALNIYGVWAIARKLKFVDADFYKVVKECYDEVVAPLKIAAGYRRPSFSHDWLPPNTLASSPTSSSSDASTA
;
A
#
# COMPACT_ATOMS: atom_id res chain seq x y z
N MET A 1 57.50 -31.01 -20.26
CA MET A 1 56.29 -31.12 -19.42
C MET A 1 55.99 -29.75 -18.82
N ASN A 2 55.01 -29.02 -19.34
CA ASN A 2 54.33 -27.94 -18.63
C ASN A 2 53.12 -27.51 -19.48
N SER A 3 51.92 -27.83 -19.00
CA SER A 3 50.65 -27.45 -19.62
C SER A 3 49.96 -26.45 -18.70
N GLN A 4 49.90 -25.19 -19.13
CA GLN A 4 49.07 -24.16 -18.50
C GLN A 4 47.68 -24.20 -19.13
N ARG A 5 46.64 -24.43 -18.31
CA ARG A 5 45.23 -24.26 -18.67
C ARG A 5 44.74 -22.90 -18.15
N THR A 6 44.26 -22.06 -19.04
CA THR A 6 43.46 -20.86 -18.73
C THR A 6 41.97 -21.18 -18.82
N PRO A 7 41.10 -20.65 -17.92
CA PRO A 7 39.66 -20.86 -18.02
C PRO A 7 39.00 -19.73 -18.83
N HIS A 8 38.21 -20.12 -19.84
CA HIS A 8 37.31 -19.22 -20.56
C HIS A 8 36.10 -18.85 -19.69
N ARG A 9 36.02 -17.58 -19.28
CA ARG A 9 34.85 -16.97 -18.66
C ARG A 9 33.87 -16.53 -19.77
N ARG A 10 32.78 -17.28 -19.98
CA ARG A 10 31.68 -16.86 -20.87
C ARG A 10 30.93 -15.70 -20.21
N SER A 11 30.99 -14.51 -20.82
CA SER A 11 30.08 -13.42 -20.49
C SER A 11 28.72 -13.71 -21.15
N LEU A 12 27.67 -13.76 -20.34
CA LEU A 12 26.30 -13.72 -20.84
C LEU A 12 25.95 -12.26 -21.12
N SER A 13 25.44 -12.00 -22.33
CA SER A 13 25.08 -10.66 -22.78
C SER A 13 23.85 -10.11 -22.05
N PRO A 14 23.74 -8.79 -21.79
CA PRO A 14 22.61 -8.18 -21.08
C PRO A 14 21.24 -8.26 -21.78
N VAL A 15 21.16 -8.78 -23.01
CA VAL A 15 19.97 -8.70 -23.86
C VAL A 15 18.93 -9.79 -23.52
N ASP A 16 19.33 -10.89 -22.90
CA ASP A 16 18.43 -12.04 -22.67
C ASP A 16 17.50 -11.87 -21.46
N SER A 17 17.90 -11.08 -20.46
CA SER A 17 17.06 -10.85 -19.26
C SER A 17 15.81 -10.02 -19.56
N ALA A 18 15.84 -9.14 -20.57
CA ALA A 18 14.69 -8.31 -20.94
C ALA A 18 13.62 -9.07 -21.73
N ARG A 19 14.00 -10.14 -22.45
CA ARG A 19 13.03 -11.02 -23.15
C ARG A 19 12.25 -11.91 -22.18
N SER A 20 12.89 -12.36 -21.09
CA SER A 20 12.25 -13.26 -20.11
C SER A 20 11.13 -12.58 -19.31
N SER A 21 11.33 -11.34 -18.85
CA SER A 21 10.28 -10.60 -18.14
C SER A 21 9.09 -10.25 -19.06
N ARG A 22 9.35 -10.09 -20.35
CA ARG A 22 8.34 -9.82 -21.39
C ARG A 22 7.45 -11.03 -21.65
N ALA A 23 8.02 -12.25 -21.61
CA ALA A 23 7.26 -13.49 -21.77
C ALA A 23 6.32 -13.76 -20.59
N VAL A 24 6.73 -13.44 -19.36
CA VAL A 24 5.86 -13.57 -18.18
C VAL A 24 4.67 -12.62 -18.29
N ALA A 25 4.90 -11.33 -18.60
CA ALA A 25 3.84 -10.36 -18.88
C ALA A 25 2.93 -10.76 -20.06
N GLN A 26 3.49 -11.38 -21.12
CA GLN A 26 2.73 -11.85 -22.29
C GLN A 26 1.97 -13.17 -22.05
N THR A 27 2.42 -14.02 -21.13
CA THR A 27 1.69 -15.26 -20.79
C THR A 27 0.36 -14.94 -20.09
N TYR A 28 0.29 -13.81 -19.36
CA TYR A 28 -0.96 -13.24 -18.84
C TYR A 28 -1.90 -12.68 -19.90
N LEU A 29 -1.40 -12.41 -21.11
CA LEU A 29 -2.16 -11.79 -22.20
C LEU A 29 -2.82 -12.82 -23.14
N ASN A 30 -2.54 -14.11 -22.97
CA ASN A 30 -2.88 -15.13 -23.98
C ASN A 30 -3.91 -16.18 -23.51
N THR A 31 -4.57 -15.98 -22.36
CA THR A 31 -5.78 -16.74 -22.00
C THR A 31 -6.95 -16.22 -22.85
N LYS A 32 -7.03 -16.79 -24.05
CA LYS A 32 -8.01 -16.57 -25.12
C LYS A 32 -9.46 -16.53 -24.69
N ASP A 33 -10.20 -15.60 -25.29
CA ASP A 33 -11.51 -15.74 -25.92
C ASP A 33 -12.41 -16.90 -25.42
N SER A 34 -13.06 -16.70 -24.28
CA SER A 34 -14.31 -17.40 -23.98
C SER A 34 -15.48 -16.60 -24.56
N PRO A 35 -16.41 -17.22 -25.31
CA PRO A 35 -17.55 -16.52 -25.88
C PRO A 35 -18.44 -15.95 -24.77
N MET A 36 -18.82 -14.67 -24.93
CA MET A 36 -19.72 -13.95 -24.04
C MET A 36 -21.00 -14.76 -23.76
N SER A 37 -21.09 -15.35 -22.58
CA SER A 37 -22.35 -15.84 -22.03
C SER A 37 -23.13 -14.68 -21.42
N SER A 38 -24.42 -14.68 -21.73
CA SER A 38 -25.41 -13.65 -21.46
C SER A 38 -25.47 -13.13 -20.01
N ASN A 39 -25.71 -11.82 -19.92
CA ASN A 39 -25.93 -11.04 -18.71
C ASN A 39 -26.95 -11.70 -17.76
N LYS A 40 -26.49 -12.07 -16.57
CA LYS A 40 -27.36 -12.23 -15.39
C LYS A 40 -27.23 -10.99 -14.52
N THR A 41 -28.34 -10.27 -14.40
CA THR A 41 -28.53 -9.10 -13.55
C THR A 41 -28.31 -9.48 -12.08
N LEU A 42 -27.13 -9.16 -11.54
CA LEU A 42 -26.87 -9.31 -10.12
C LEU A 42 -27.52 -8.16 -9.36
N ARG A 43 -28.47 -8.51 -8.49
CA ARG A 43 -29.13 -7.59 -7.55
C ARG A 43 -28.07 -6.97 -6.63
N HIS A 44 -28.06 -5.64 -6.58
CA HIS A 44 -27.20 -4.88 -5.68
C HIS A 44 -27.71 -5.05 -4.24
N GLY A 45 -26.83 -5.54 -3.36
CA GLY A 45 -27.04 -5.43 -1.92
C GLY A 45 -26.66 -4.03 -1.48
N THR A 46 -27.66 -3.22 -1.14
CA THR A 46 -27.50 -1.92 -0.49
C THR A 46 -26.97 -2.17 0.92
N MET A 47 -25.77 -1.67 1.25
CA MET A 47 -25.35 -1.53 2.64
C MET A 47 -26.01 -0.26 3.18
N ASP A 48 -27.06 -0.44 3.98
CA ASP A 48 -27.69 0.65 4.71
C ASP A 48 -26.72 1.20 5.76
N PHE A 49 -26.19 2.39 5.48
CA PHE A 49 -25.38 3.16 6.40
C PHE A 49 -26.31 4.13 7.14
N TRP A 50 -26.66 3.78 8.37
CA TRP A 50 -27.45 4.63 9.26
C TRP A 50 -26.57 5.81 9.70
N MET A 51 -26.91 7.04 9.29
CA MET A 51 -26.43 8.29 9.88
C MET A 51 -27.65 9.10 10.31
N PRO A 52 -27.66 9.66 11.53
CA PRO A 52 -28.78 10.48 11.98
C PRO A 52 -28.88 11.76 11.14
N GLU A 53 -30.12 12.08 10.75
CA GLU A 53 -30.49 13.38 10.20
C GLU A 53 -30.47 14.40 11.32
N ASP A 54 -29.56 15.38 11.25
CA ASP A 54 -29.66 16.60 12.05
C ASP A 54 -29.87 17.79 11.10
N ASN A 55 -31.11 18.27 11.11
CA ASN A 55 -31.47 19.65 10.81
C ASN A 55 -30.87 20.55 11.90
N ASP A 56 -30.02 21.51 11.52
CA ASP A 56 -30.19 22.92 11.84
C ASP A 56 -28.92 23.72 11.49
N VAL A 57 -29.10 24.73 10.63
CA VAL A 57 -28.06 25.65 10.19
C VAL A 57 -27.85 26.72 11.26
N HIS A 58 -26.88 26.50 12.13
CA HIS A 58 -26.24 27.56 12.91
C HIS A 58 -24.74 27.53 12.62
N GLU A 59 -24.22 28.54 11.91
CA GLU A 59 -22.78 28.79 11.80
C GLU A 59 -22.23 29.13 13.20
N PRO A 60 -21.47 28.25 13.86
CA PRO A 60 -20.79 28.62 15.08
C PRO A 60 -19.54 29.40 14.68
N SER A 61 -19.34 30.57 15.27
CA SER A 61 -18.06 31.26 15.28
C SER A 61 -17.06 30.43 16.10
N ILE A 62 -16.43 29.44 15.46
CA ILE A 62 -15.44 28.54 16.07
C ILE A 62 -14.14 29.31 16.26
N ASN A 63 -14.04 29.99 17.40
CA ASN A 63 -12.78 30.48 17.95
C ASN A 63 -12.26 29.47 19.00
N THR A 64 -12.21 28.18 18.63
CA THR A 64 -11.58 27.17 19.48
C THR A 64 -10.07 27.32 19.41
N ARG A 65 -9.48 27.85 20.48
CA ARG A 65 -8.06 27.63 20.79
C ARG A 65 -7.81 26.12 20.70
N PHE A 66 -7.13 25.67 19.66
CA PHE A 66 -6.61 24.32 19.56
C PHE A 66 -5.66 24.10 20.73
N GLN A 67 -6.13 23.46 21.80
CA GLN A 67 -5.20 22.84 22.73
C GLN A 67 -4.49 21.74 21.96
N PRO A 68 -3.15 21.68 21.97
CA PRO A 68 -2.41 20.67 21.23
C PRO A 68 -2.86 19.31 21.78
N ALA A 69 -3.64 18.59 20.97
CA ALA A 69 -4.09 17.25 21.32
C ALA A 69 -2.87 16.44 21.73
N LYS A 70 -2.89 15.91 22.96
CA LYS A 70 -1.78 15.12 23.49
C LYS A 70 -1.55 13.97 22.52
N LEU A 71 -0.43 13.99 21.82
CA LEU A 71 -0.13 13.00 20.80
C LEU A 71 0.02 11.62 21.46
N MET A 72 -0.99 10.77 21.31
CA MET A 72 -1.01 9.42 21.86
C MET A 72 -0.51 8.42 20.83
N LEU A 73 0.82 8.34 20.70
CA LEU A 73 1.48 7.29 19.93
C LEU A 73 1.67 6.03 20.80
N PRO A 74 1.40 4.82 20.29
CA PRO A 74 1.66 3.58 21.03
C PRO A 74 3.15 3.43 21.41
N TRP A 75 3.48 2.59 22.39
CA TRP A 75 4.89 2.39 22.78
C TRP A 75 5.67 1.57 21.75
N THR A 76 4.99 0.61 21.15
CA THR A 76 5.49 -0.27 20.10
C THR A 76 4.39 -0.45 19.07
N LEU A 77 4.79 -0.79 17.84
CA LEU A 77 3.84 -1.27 16.84
C LEU A 77 3.77 -2.80 16.91
N PRO A 78 2.57 -3.39 17.11
CA PRO A 78 2.44 -4.81 16.95
C PRO A 78 2.58 -5.18 15.46
N ILE A 79 3.29 -6.27 15.20
CA ILE A 79 3.34 -6.89 13.88
C ILE A 79 2.05 -7.70 13.72
N PRO A 80 1.14 -7.33 12.81
CA PRO A 80 -0.08 -8.10 12.60
C PRO A 80 0.23 -9.46 11.98
N GLU A 81 -0.63 -10.45 12.26
CA GLU A 81 -0.63 -11.70 11.51
C GLU A 81 -0.94 -11.40 10.04
N VAL A 82 -0.02 -11.75 9.15
CA VAL A 82 -0.21 -11.59 7.71
C VAL A 82 -1.01 -12.79 7.20
N ARG A 83 -2.25 -12.53 6.78
CA ARG A 83 -3.12 -13.53 6.17
C ARG A 83 -3.08 -13.40 4.66
N GLU A 84 -3.01 -14.55 4.01
CA GLU A 84 -3.07 -14.64 2.56
C GLU A 84 -4.43 -14.20 2.02
N ILE A 85 -4.44 -13.77 0.76
CA ILE A 85 -5.65 -13.32 0.06
C ILE A 85 -6.47 -14.54 -0.34
N ASP A 86 -7.79 -14.46 -0.20
CA ASP A 86 -8.70 -15.52 -0.62
C ASP A 86 -8.54 -15.81 -2.12
N ALA A 87 -8.01 -16.99 -2.43
CA ALA A 87 -7.64 -17.35 -3.80
C ALA A 87 -8.87 -17.44 -4.71
N GLU A 88 -9.99 -17.96 -4.23
CA GLU A 88 -11.20 -18.14 -5.03
C GLU A 88 -11.82 -16.79 -5.42
N GLN A 89 -11.95 -15.86 -4.47
CA GLN A 89 -12.41 -14.49 -4.76
C GLN A 89 -11.46 -13.76 -5.71
N PHE A 90 -10.15 -13.91 -5.51
CA PHE A 90 -9.15 -13.30 -6.37
C PHE A 90 -9.24 -13.84 -7.81
N GLN A 91 -9.31 -15.17 -7.98
CA GLN A 91 -9.41 -15.82 -9.29
C GLN A 91 -10.69 -15.40 -10.01
N ARG A 92 -11.85 -15.44 -9.34
CA ARG A 92 -13.13 -15.00 -9.92
C ARG A 92 -13.09 -13.54 -10.39
N ARG A 93 -12.40 -12.66 -9.65
CA ARG A 93 -12.35 -11.23 -9.95
C ARG A 93 -11.54 -10.91 -11.21
N PHE A 94 -10.43 -11.63 -11.41
CA PHE A 94 -9.47 -11.37 -12.47
C PHE A 94 -9.49 -12.42 -13.59
N ASN A 95 -10.38 -13.41 -13.49
CA ASN A 95 -10.48 -14.53 -14.43
C ASN A 95 -9.14 -15.28 -14.59
N LEU A 96 -8.52 -15.62 -13.46
CA LEU A 96 -7.19 -16.24 -13.39
C LEU A 96 -7.28 -17.70 -12.95
N ASP A 97 -7.84 -18.55 -13.80
CA ASP A 97 -8.08 -19.96 -13.47
C ASP A 97 -6.82 -20.67 -12.96
N GLY A 98 -6.91 -21.22 -11.75
CA GLY A 98 -5.84 -22.00 -11.12
C GLY A 98 -4.65 -21.19 -10.60
N GLN A 99 -4.62 -19.85 -10.73
CA GLN A 99 -3.50 -19.05 -10.26
C GLN A 99 -3.73 -18.53 -8.84
N HIS A 100 -2.78 -18.82 -7.94
CA HIS A 100 -2.84 -18.36 -6.56
C HIS A 100 -2.31 -16.90 -6.44
N PRO A 101 -2.89 -16.04 -5.58
CA PRO A 101 -2.46 -14.65 -5.40
C PRO A 101 -0.95 -14.49 -5.10
N SER A 102 -0.36 -15.43 -4.36
CA SER A 102 1.07 -15.42 -4.05
C SER A 102 1.96 -15.58 -5.30
N LEU A 103 1.57 -16.45 -6.24
CA LEU A 103 2.27 -16.62 -7.52
C LEU A 103 2.17 -15.35 -8.37
N ILE A 104 0.97 -14.74 -8.40
CA ILE A 104 0.78 -13.45 -9.07
C ILE A 104 1.69 -12.38 -8.45
N ARG A 105 1.72 -12.24 -7.12
CA ARG A 105 2.63 -11.30 -6.45
C ARG A 105 4.08 -11.52 -6.85
N GLN A 106 4.54 -12.78 -6.84
CA GLN A 106 5.91 -13.12 -7.23
C GLN A 106 6.22 -12.68 -8.68
N ASN A 107 5.29 -12.92 -9.60
CA ASN A 107 5.46 -12.55 -10.99
C ASN A 107 5.36 -11.03 -11.19
N LEU A 108 4.51 -10.33 -10.43
CA LEU A 108 4.44 -8.87 -10.43
C LEU A 108 5.74 -8.21 -10.00
N VAL A 109 6.52 -8.82 -9.10
CA VAL A 109 7.86 -8.32 -8.73
C VAL A 109 8.77 -8.23 -9.96
N SER A 110 8.69 -9.19 -10.89
CA SER A 110 9.50 -9.15 -12.12
C SER A 110 9.09 -8.03 -13.10
N ALA A 111 7.82 -7.59 -13.04
CA ALA A 111 7.26 -6.54 -13.88
C ALA A 111 7.14 -5.19 -13.16
N ILE A 112 7.62 -5.09 -11.91
CA ILE A 112 7.35 -3.97 -11.01
C ILE A 112 7.82 -2.62 -11.57
N LYS A 113 8.90 -2.63 -12.33
CA LYS A 113 9.44 -1.45 -13.03
C LYS A 113 8.43 -0.89 -14.03
N GLN A 114 7.81 -1.74 -14.85
CA GLN A 114 6.83 -1.32 -15.86
C GLN A 114 5.55 -0.79 -15.20
N PHE A 115 5.10 -1.42 -14.12
CA PHE A 115 3.98 -0.91 -13.33
C PHE A 115 4.28 0.46 -12.72
N THR A 116 5.49 0.65 -12.20
CA THR A 116 5.96 1.93 -11.64
C THR A 116 6.02 3.02 -12.71
N GLU A 117 6.60 2.71 -13.87
CA GLU A 117 6.68 3.63 -15.01
C GLU A 117 5.29 4.03 -15.51
N GLY A 118 4.36 3.09 -15.50
CA GLY A 118 2.97 3.32 -15.87
C GLY A 118 2.24 4.29 -14.94
N VAL A 119 2.34 4.07 -13.62
CA VAL A 119 1.73 4.99 -12.65
C VAL A 119 2.39 6.37 -12.64
N ASN A 120 3.71 6.45 -12.85
CA ASN A 120 4.43 7.72 -12.93
C ASN A 120 4.18 8.45 -14.26
N GLY A 121 3.86 7.71 -15.33
CA GLY A 121 3.52 8.25 -16.64
C GLY A 121 2.08 8.74 -16.76
N ALA A 122 1.23 8.45 -15.78
CA ALA A 122 -0.18 8.86 -15.77
C ALA A 122 -0.31 10.36 -15.42
N SER A 123 -1.00 11.09 -16.27
CA SER A 123 -1.24 12.53 -16.19
C SER A 123 -2.74 12.77 -16.22
N LEU A 124 -3.33 13.22 -15.10
CA LEU A 124 -4.76 13.47 -14.98
C LEU A 124 -5.06 14.92 -15.35
N LYS A 125 -6.06 15.14 -16.20
CA LYS A 125 -6.61 16.48 -16.45
C LYS A 125 -7.69 16.77 -15.41
N VAL A 126 -7.27 17.30 -14.26
CA VAL A 126 -8.17 17.73 -13.19
C VAL A 126 -8.37 19.23 -13.29
N GLU A 127 -9.47 19.65 -13.92
CA GLU A 127 -9.80 21.07 -14.12
C GLU A 127 -10.40 21.74 -12.88
N LYS A 128 -10.87 20.95 -11.90
CA LYS A 128 -11.63 21.44 -10.74
C LYS A 128 -11.19 20.76 -9.45
N THR A 129 -11.24 21.50 -8.35
CA THR A 129 -11.18 20.92 -7.00
C THR A 129 -12.46 20.10 -6.77
N TYR A 130 -12.33 18.84 -6.38
CA TYR A 130 -13.48 17.97 -6.12
C TYR A 130 -13.85 17.96 -4.64
N ASN A 131 -15.15 17.90 -4.36
CA ASN A 131 -15.71 17.49 -3.08
C ASN A 131 -15.91 15.96 -3.09
N LEU A 132 -15.72 15.30 -1.95
CA LEU A 132 -15.87 13.85 -1.79
C LEU A 132 -17.25 13.34 -2.24
N HIS A 133 -18.30 14.14 -2.01
CA HIS A 133 -19.68 13.81 -2.37
C HIS A 133 -19.99 13.99 -3.86
N ALA A 134 -19.10 14.65 -4.60
CA ALA A 134 -19.30 15.01 -6.02
C ALA A 134 -18.13 14.54 -6.88
N LEU A 135 -17.54 13.38 -6.55
CA LEU A 135 -16.46 12.80 -7.34
C LEU A 135 -17.00 12.21 -8.65
N PRO A 136 -16.34 12.48 -9.79
CA PRO A 136 -16.72 11.85 -11.04
C PRO A 136 -16.44 10.36 -10.97
N ARG A 137 -17.29 9.54 -11.60
CA ARG A 137 -17.10 8.09 -11.68
C ARG A 137 -15.84 7.71 -12.47
N PHE A 138 -15.50 8.53 -13.47
CA PHE A 138 -14.35 8.34 -14.34
C PHE A 138 -13.58 9.65 -14.52
N ILE A 139 -12.26 9.58 -14.64
CA ILE A 139 -11.41 10.73 -14.98
C ILE A 139 -10.55 10.38 -16.18
N HIS A 140 -10.56 11.28 -17.16
CA HIS A 140 -9.71 11.18 -18.34
C HIS A 140 -8.24 11.34 -17.96
N THR A 141 -7.44 10.34 -18.30
CA THR A 141 -6.03 10.24 -17.93
C THR A 141 -5.19 10.00 -19.17
N GLU A 142 -4.14 10.81 -19.36
CA GLU A 142 -3.14 10.63 -20.41
C GLU A 142 -1.96 9.82 -19.89
N PHE A 143 -1.35 9.00 -20.73
CA PHE A 143 -0.21 8.14 -20.41
C PHE A 143 0.99 8.54 -21.25
N LYS A 144 2.05 8.97 -20.58
CA LYS A 144 3.30 9.46 -21.21
C LYS A 144 4.39 8.41 -21.29
N SER A 145 4.28 7.33 -20.52
CA SER A 145 5.31 6.29 -20.48
C SER A 145 5.06 5.25 -21.58
N PRO A 146 5.94 5.13 -22.60
CA PRO A 146 5.74 4.17 -23.67
C PRO A 146 6.01 2.72 -23.22
N ASP A 147 6.78 2.53 -22.15
CA ASP A 147 7.17 1.20 -21.65
C ASP A 147 6.43 0.81 -20.37
N GLY A 148 5.65 1.73 -19.82
CA GLY A 148 4.83 1.51 -18.63
C GLY A 148 3.54 0.74 -18.91
N ILE A 149 3.06 0.02 -17.91
CA ILE A 149 1.74 -0.60 -17.93
C ILE A 149 0.73 0.44 -17.45
N ASN A 150 -0.32 0.71 -18.23
CA ASN A 150 -1.27 1.75 -17.85
C ASN A 150 -2.08 1.34 -16.60
N PRO A 151 -2.25 2.26 -15.62
CA PRO A 151 -3.11 2.01 -14.48
C PRO A 151 -4.56 1.79 -14.93
N THR A 152 -5.31 1.09 -14.10
CA THR A 152 -6.71 0.69 -14.38
C THR A 152 -7.73 1.55 -13.65
N HIS A 153 -7.33 2.16 -12.53
CA HIS A 153 -8.20 2.91 -11.62
C HIS A 153 -7.46 4.12 -11.06
N LEU A 154 -8.22 5.01 -10.42
CA LEU A 154 -7.73 6.08 -9.57
C LEU A 154 -8.27 5.88 -8.16
N LEU A 155 -7.41 5.92 -7.15
CA LEU A 155 -7.82 6.01 -5.76
C LEU A 155 -7.95 7.47 -5.37
N ALA A 156 -9.16 7.89 -4.99
CA ALA A 156 -9.42 9.19 -4.40
C ALA A 156 -9.27 9.12 -2.89
N ILE A 157 -8.28 9.83 -2.36
CA ILE A 157 -7.96 9.86 -0.92
C ILE A 157 -8.13 11.30 -0.44
N SER A 158 -9.05 11.49 0.50
CA SER A 158 -9.27 12.78 1.14
C SER A 158 -8.38 12.92 2.37
N ASN A 159 -7.74 14.08 2.52
CA ASN A 159 -7.04 14.43 3.75
C ASN A 159 -8.01 14.99 4.82
N HIS A 160 -7.50 15.28 6.01
CA HIS A 160 -8.31 15.84 7.11
C HIS A 160 -8.90 17.23 6.80
N ALA A 161 -8.34 17.96 5.84
CA ALA A 161 -8.85 19.24 5.37
C ALA A 161 -9.87 19.08 4.21
N GLY A 162 -10.27 17.85 3.87
CA GLY A 162 -11.20 17.58 2.76
C GLY A 162 -10.58 17.67 1.37
N LYS A 163 -9.26 17.91 1.26
CA LYS A 163 -8.56 17.94 -0.02
C LYS A 163 -8.37 16.52 -0.55
N ILE A 164 -8.75 16.30 -1.80
CA ILE A 164 -8.67 15.00 -2.46
C ILE A 164 -7.41 14.93 -3.31
N THR A 165 -6.67 13.84 -3.14
CA THR A 165 -5.56 13.44 -4.03
C THR A 165 -5.93 12.15 -4.75
N PHE A 166 -5.66 12.10 -6.06
CA PHE A 166 -5.84 10.91 -6.87
C PHE A 166 -4.53 10.14 -7.02
N TYR A 167 -4.59 8.82 -6.87
CA TYR A 167 -3.46 7.92 -7.07
C TYR A 167 -3.80 6.89 -8.14
N PRO A 168 -3.10 6.87 -9.29
CA PRO A 168 -3.30 5.84 -10.30
C PRO A 168 -2.93 4.47 -9.77
N VAL A 169 -3.76 3.46 -10.01
CA VAL A 169 -3.47 2.09 -9.56
C VAL A 169 -3.82 1.02 -10.57
N HIS A 170 -3.06 -0.07 -10.51
CA HIS A 170 -3.37 -1.35 -11.11
C HIS A 170 -4.17 -2.17 -10.10
N SER A 171 -5.41 -2.50 -10.45
CA SER A 171 -6.29 -3.32 -9.62
C SER A 171 -5.61 -4.63 -9.22
N ILE A 172 -4.91 -5.29 -10.15
CA ILE A 172 -4.19 -6.54 -9.89
C ILE A 172 -3.03 -6.36 -8.90
N VAL A 173 -2.30 -5.24 -8.95
CA VAL A 173 -1.22 -4.96 -7.98
C VAL A 173 -1.81 -4.73 -6.59
N MET A 174 -2.86 -3.92 -6.49
CA MET A 174 -3.51 -3.66 -5.20
C MET A 174 -4.17 -4.92 -4.63
N ALA A 175 -4.97 -5.64 -5.43
CA ALA A 175 -5.72 -6.80 -4.99
C ALA A 175 -4.85 -8.04 -4.75
N SER A 176 -3.65 -8.13 -5.33
CA SER A 176 -2.70 -9.22 -5.03
C SER A 176 -1.93 -8.95 -3.74
N ASN A 177 -1.84 -7.70 -3.30
CA ASN A 177 -1.08 -7.31 -2.10
C ASN A 177 -1.95 -6.87 -0.91
N CYS A 178 -3.23 -6.54 -1.12
CA CYS A 178 -4.13 -6.01 -0.09
C CYS A 178 -5.44 -6.80 -0.08
N GLY A 179 -5.77 -7.45 1.04
CA GLY A 179 -6.98 -8.25 1.15
C GLY A 179 -8.30 -7.48 1.04
N VAL A 180 -8.31 -6.16 1.27
CA VAL A 180 -9.54 -5.32 1.19
C VAL A 180 -9.83 -4.84 -0.24
N MET A 181 -8.83 -4.82 -1.13
CA MET A 181 -8.92 -4.13 -2.43
C MET A 181 -9.48 -4.99 -3.57
N ILE A 182 -10.04 -6.17 -3.27
CA ILE A 182 -10.59 -7.10 -4.28
C ILE A 182 -11.84 -6.50 -4.96
N ASN A 183 -12.54 -5.58 -4.29
CA ASN A 183 -13.84 -5.06 -4.70
C ASN A 183 -13.79 -3.73 -5.48
N LEU A 184 -12.69 -3.42 -6.15
CA LEU A 184 -12.65 -2.27 -7.06
C LEU A 184 -13.73 -2.41 -8.15
N PRO A 185 -14.37 -1.32 -8.59
CA PRO A 185 -15.38 -1.39 -9.66
C PRO A 185 -14.77 -1.96 -10.96
N PRO A 186 -15.60 -2.42 -11.91
CA PRO A 186 -15.10 -2.74 -13.24
C PRO A 186 -14.49 -1.49 -13.90
N SER A 187 -13.27 -1.61 -14.42
CA SER A 187 -12.65 -0.57 -15.24
C SER A 187 -13.00 -0.78 -16.72
N PRO A 188 -13.25 0.28 -17.50
CA PRO A 188 -13.39 0.18 -18.95
C PRO A 188 -12.08 -0.25 -19.63
N ILE A 189 -10.94 -0.09 -18.95
CA ILE A 189 -9.70 -0.73 -19.33
C ILE A 189 -9.83 -2.19 -18.88
N THR A 190 -10.09 -3.07 -19.85
CA THR A 190 -10.12 -4.52 -19.61
C THR A 190 -8.81 -4.96 -18.96
N HIS A 191 -8.87 -5.94 -18.05
CA HIS A 191 -7.72 -6.44 -17.27
C HIS A 191 -6.57 -7.02 -18.12
N GLY A 192 -6.75 -7.11 -19.44
CA GLY A 192 -5.63 -7.32 -20.35
C GLY A 192 -4.73 -6.09 -20.31
N MET A 193 -3.41 -6.29 -20.15
CA MET A 193 -2.42 -5.22 -20.37
C MET A 193 -2.56 -4.78 -21.83
N THR A 194 -3.50 -3.86 -22.10
CA THR A 194 -3.81 -3.45 -23.46
C THR A 194 -2.52 -2.86 -24.03
N PRO A 195 -2.02 -3.39 -25.15
CA PRO A 195 -0.74 -2.96 -25.69
C PRO A 195 -0.84 -1.46 -25.98
N ARG A 196 0.05 -0.67 -25.35
CA ARG A 196 0.79 0.53 -25.83
C ARG A 196 0.10 1.60 -26.69
N THR A 197 -1.17 1.45 -27.06
CA THR A 197 -1.77 2.10 -28.24
C THR A 197 -2.65 3.28 -27.90
N LYS A 198 -3.17 3.36 -26.67
CA LYS A 198 -3.97 4.49 -26.22
C LYS A 198 -3.13 5.40 -25.34
N SER A 199 -2.81 6.58 -25.86
CA SER A 199 -2.17 7.68 -25.13
C SER A 199 -3.07 8.25 -24.04
N ALA A 200 -4.35 7.89 -24.00
CA ALA A 200 -5.28 8.29 -22.96
C ALA A 200 -6.41 7.28 -22.75
N ALA A 201 -6.96 7.24 -21.54
CA ALA A 201 -8.16 6.47 -21.21
C ALA A 201 -8.88 7.05 -19.99
N ASP A 202 -10.15 6.70 -19.86
CA ASP A 202 -10.95 7.06 -18.69
C ASP A 202 -10.75 6.02 -17.58
N LEU A 203 -10.24 6.47 -16.43
CA LEU A 203 -9.97 5.62 -15.28
C LEU A 203 -11.12 5.71 -14.27
N ALA A 204 -11.58 4.55 -13.81
CA ALA A 204 -12.60 4.47 -12.76
C ALA A 204 -12.06 5.01 -11.44
N VAL A 205 -12.80 5.91 -10.80
CA VAL A 205 -12.45 6.52 -9.52
C VAL A 205 -13.05 5.70 -8.38
N GLN A 206 -12.21 5.36 -7.40
CA GLN A 206 -12.63 4.72 -6.16
C GLN A 206 -12.23 5.57 -4.96
N VAL A 207 -13.18 5.93 -4.11
CA VAL A 207 -12.89 6.56 -2.82
C VAL A 207 -12.29 5.52 -1.88
N LEU A 208 -11.15 5.85 -1.28
CA LEU A 208 -10.50 5.02 -0.28
C LEU A 208 -10.36 5.80 1.04
N PRO A 209 -11.27 5.62 2.00
CA PRO A 209 -11.13 6.29 3.30
C PRO A 209 -9.95 5.69 4.04
N LEU A 210 -9.00 6.51 4.49
CA LEU A 210 -7.80 6.07 5.21
C LEU A 210 -7.68 6.78 6.57
N PRO A 211 -7.11 6.12 7.59
CA PRO A 211 -6.94 6.72 8.92
C PRO A 211 -5.88 7.83 8.91
N PHE A 212 -4.87 7.71 8.05
CA PHE A 212 -3.76 8.64 7.92
C PHE A 212 -3.47 8.92 6.45
N PRO A 213 -4.34 9.67 5.75
CA PRO A 213 -4.26 9.87 4.30
C PRO A 213 -2.90 10.46 3.86
N ASP A 214 -2.31 11.33 4.68
CA ASP A 214 -1.01 11.94 4.40
C ASP A 214 0.16 10.94 4.38
N ALA A 215 0.01 9.78 5.02
CA ALA A 215 1.01 8.72 5.00
C ALA A 215 0.87 7.79 3.78
N PHE A 216 -0.21 7.91 3.01
CA PHE A 216 -0.47 7.05 1.86
C PHE A 216 0.60 7.10 0.76
N PRO A 217 1.19 8.26 0.39
CA PRO A 217 2.28 8.31 -0.59
C PRO A 217 3.44 7.37 -0.27
N THR A 218 3.82 7.26 1.00
CA THR A 218 4.93 6.39 1.44
C THR A 218 4.55 4.91 1.30
N PHE A 219 3.33 4.55 1.72
CA PHE A 219 2.81 3.19 1.54
C PHE A 219 2.71 2.83 0.05
N TYR A 220 2.11 3.71 -0.75
CA TYR A 220 1.95 3.59 -2.19
C TYR A 220 3.30 3.42 -2.91
N ALA A 221 4.32 4.20 -2.51
CA ALA A 221 5.68 4.07 -3.01
C ALA A 221 6.23 2.66 -2.84
N TYR A 222 6.07 2.10 -1.64
CA TYR A 222 6.55 0.75 -1.34
C TYR A 222 5.81 -0.32 -2.14
N VAL A 223 4.48 -0.22 -2.25
CA VAL A 223 3.68 -1.19 -3.03
C VAL A 223 4.20 -1.34 -4.45
N TYR A 224 4.58 -0.22 -5.08
CA TYR A 224 5.08 -0.19 -6.45
C TYR A 224 6.59 -0.37 -6.59
N ARG A 225 7.40 -0.31 -5.52
CA ARG A 225 8.86 -0.49 -5.65
C ARG A 225 9.37 -1.78 -5.02
N LYS A 226 8.65 -2.32 -4.04
CA LYS A 226 9.03 -3.51 -3.27
C LYS A 226 10.46 -3.46 -2.73
N ASN A 227 10.91 -2.26 -2.36
CA ASN A 227 12.26 -2.00 -1.87
C ASN A 227 12.21 -1.60 -0.39
N LEU A 228 12.57 -2.54 0.48
CA LEU A 228 12.57 -2.35 1.94
C LEU A 228 13.59 -1.33 2.42
N LYS A 229 14.76 -1.26 1.75
CA LYS A 229 15.80 -0.28 2.07
C LYS A 229 15.29 1.13 1.80
N GLU A 230 14.72 1.33 0.62
CA GLU A 230 14.14 2.61 0.24
C GLU A 230 12.96 3.00 1.14
N LEU A 231 12.11 2.05 1.53
CA LEU A 231 11.05 2.30 2.52
C LEU A 231 11.64 2.83 3.83
N ARG A 232 12.68 2.18 4.37
CA ARG A 232 13.36 2.64 5.58
C ARG A 232 13.87 4.07 5.41
N ASP A 233 14.56 4.33 4.31
CA ASP A 233 15.12 5.65 4.01
C ASP A 233 14.02 6.72 3.96
N ILE A 234 12.89 6.46 3.28
CA ILE A 234 11.74 7.38 3.23
C ILE A 234 11.14 7.60 4.61
N LEU A 235 10.95 6.54 5.40
CA LEU A 235 10.33 6.62 6.72
C LEU A 235 11.15 7.46 7.70
N VAL A 236 12.48 7.32 7.68
CA VAL A 236 13.37 8.01 8.62
C VAL A 236 13.70 9.44 8.16
N THR A 237 13.89 9.65 6.85
CA THR A 237 14.29 10.96 6.31
C THR A 237 13.12 11.87 5.93
N GLN A 238 11.94 11.29 5.69
CA GLN A 238 10.77 11.88 5.01
C GLN A 238 11.05 12.40 3.60
N GLN A 239 12.13 11.96 2.97
CA GLN A 239 12.39 12.30 1.58
C GLN A 239 11.73 11.25 0.70
N LEU A 240 10.59 11.59 0.11
CA LEU A 240 10.04 10.76 -0.96
C LEU A 240 10.96 10.87 -2.17
N PRO A 241 11.18 9.76 -2.90
CA PRO A 241 11.99 9.77 -4.11
C PRO A 241 11.38 10.72 -5.16
N THR A 242 12.21 11.51 -5.83
CA THR A 242 11.79 12.51 -6.82
C THR A 242 10.89 11.93 -7.91
N SER A 243 11.06 10.65 -8.25
CA SER A 243 10.22 9.97 -9.26
C SER A 243 8.76 9.78 -8.85
N LEU A 244 8.42 9.81 -7.55
CA LEU A 244 7.04 9.90 -7.07
C LEU A 244 6.62 11.33 -6.74
N ALA A 245 7.58 12.23 -6.49
CA ALA A 245 7.31 13.66 -6.31
C ALA A 245 6.71 14.30 -7.58
N ASN A 246 6.99 13.72 -8.75
CA ASN A 246 6.41 14.13 -10.03
C ASN A 246 4.93 13.75 -10.21
N ALA A 247 4.35 12.95 -9.30
CA ALA A 247 2.90 12.88 -9.21
C ALA A 247 2.42 14.28 -8.80
N GLN A 248 1.93 15.06 -9.76
CA GLN A 248 1.44 16.44 -9.64
C GLN A 248 0.30 16.65 -8.62
N TYR A 249 0.02 15.64 -7.81
CA TYR A 249 -1.13 15.52 -6.93
C TYR A 249 -0.74 15.34 -5.45
N LEU A 250 0.55 15.22 -5.13
CA LEU A 250 0.99 15.26 -3.73
C LEU A 250 0.70 16.65 -3.15
N PRO A 251 0.01 16.75 -2.00
CA PRO A 251 -0.23 18.04 -1.38
C PRO A 251 1.11 18.73 -1.02
N PRO A 252 1.25 20.06 -1.19
CA PRO A 252 2.48 20.82 -0.96
C PRO A 252 3.13 20.77 0.44
N GLY A 253 2.70 19.90 1.36
CA GLY A 253 3.19 19.84 2.74
C GLY A 253 3.90 18.55 3.17
N LEU A 254 3.85 17.49 2.34
CA LEU A 254 4.47 16.20 2.66
C LEU A 254 5.93 16.10 2.23
N LEU A 255 6.32 16.87 1.22
CA LEU A 255 7.69 17.04 0.81
C LEU A 255 8.22 18.27 1.53
N VAL A 256 9.02 18.07 2.58
CA VAL A 256 9.97 19.12 2.96
C VAL A 256 10.99 19.14 1.83
N THR A 257 10.75 19.96 0.81
CA THR A 257 11.76 20.24 -0.20
C THR A 257 12.91 20.96 0.50
N PRO A 258 14.11 20.37 0.56
CA PRO A 258 15.28 21.11 1.01
C PRO A 258 15.52 22.23 -0.01
N GLY A 259 15.14 23.46 0.33
CA GLY A 259 15.27 24.64 -0.55
C GLY A 259 14.01 25.47 -0.77
N SER A 260 12.87 25.12 -0.18
CA SER A 260 11.73 26.05 -0.10
C SER A 260 12.08 27.17 0.89
N GLU A 261 12.42 28.36 0.39
CA GLU A 261 12.70 29.60 1.13
C GLU A 261 11.43 30.17 1.81
N ALA A 262 10.64 29.32 2.46
CA ALA A 262 9.64 29.80 3.40
C ALA A 262 10.39 30.47 4.56
N ASN A 263 10.18 31.78 4.71
CA ASN A 263 10.66 32.67 5.77
C ASN A 263 11.47 31.95 6.87
N ALA A 264 12.76 32.25 6.95
CA ALA A 264 13.73 31.66 7.89
C ALA A 264 13.27 31.69 9.37
N ASP A 265 12.24 32.47 9.70
CA ASP A 265 11.69 32.65 11.03
C ASP A 265 10.73 31.54 11.51
N THR A 266 10.39 30.55 10.67
CA THR A 266 9.52 29.42 11.07
C THR A 266 10.07 28.06 10.68
N GLN A 267 11.37 27.84 10.87
CA GLN A 267 11.93 26.48 10.84
C GLN A 267 11.21 25.63 11.90
N PRO A 268 10.52 24.53 11.50
CA PRO A 268 9.88 23.66 12.47
C PRO A 268 10.94 23.14 13.43
N THR A 269 10.63 23.15 14.73
CA THR A 269 11.60 22.71 15.73
C THR A 269 12.02 21.26 15.45
N ILE A 270 13.21 20.85 15.88
CA ILE A 270 13.66 19.45 15.75
C ILE A 270 12.63 18.48 16.34
N LYS A 271 11.95 18.91 17.42
CA LYS A 271 10.87 18.17 18.07
C LYS A 271 9.66 18.01 17.15
N ASP A 272 9.26 19.06 16.44
CA ASP A 272 8.14 19.01 15.47
C ASP A 272 8.46 18.08 14.31
N ARG A 273 9.69 18.14 13.77
CA ARG A 273 10.13 17.25 12.70
C ARG A 273 10.07 15.77 13.12
N ARG A 274 10.66 15.41 14.26
CA ARG A 274 10.63 14.02 14.77
C ARG A 274 9.21 13.54 15.05
N THR A 275 8.36 14.44 15.55
CA THR A 275 6.94 14.14 15.78
C THR A 275 6.21 13.83 14.49
N ARG A 276 6.43 14.63 13.44
CA ARG A 276 5.90 14.37 12.09
C ARG A 276 6.40 13.05 11.51
N ILE A 277 7.68 12.72 11.72
CA ILE A 277 8.26 11.42 11.32
C ILE A 277 7.51 10.28 12.00
N ALA A 278 7.37 10.32 13.32
CA ALA A 278 6.70 9.29 14.09
C ALA A 278 5.23 9.10 13.66
N LEU A 279 4.51 10.21 13.42
CA LEU A 279 3.15 10.20 12.88
C LEU A 279 3.07 9.55 11.50
N ASN A 280 4.00 9.87 10.60
CA ASN A 280 4.04 9.27 9.26
C ASN A 280 4.27 7.76 9.32
N ILE A 281 5.23 7.30 10.14
CA ILE A 281 5.51 5.87 10.32
C ILE A 281 4.29 5.14 10.86
N TYR A 282 3.64 5.70 11.90
CA TYR A 282 2.39 5.16 12.43
C TYR A 282 1.28 5.12 11.37
N GLY A 283 1.16 6.19 10.58
CA GLY A 283 0.17 6.29 9.51
C GLY A 283 0.36 5.22 8.44
N VAL A 284 1.61 4.98 8.01
CA VAL A 284 1.96 3.91 7.06
C VAL A 284 1.55 2.53 7.61
N TRP A 285 1.89 2.26 8.87
CA TRP A 285 1.47 1.02 9.55
C TRP A 285 -0.05 0.86 9.61
N ALA A 286 -0.76 1.92 10.00
CA ALA A 286 -2.21 1.92 10.16
C ALA A 286 -2.94 1.73 8.82
N ILE A 287 -2.45 2.38 7.75
CA ILE A 287 -2.95 2.17 6.38
C ILE A 287 -2.77 0.71 5.98
N ALA A 288 -1.56 0.17 6.10
CA ALA A 288 -1.27 -1.21 5.71
C ALA A 288 -2.18 -2.20 6.45
N ARG A 289 -2.38 -2.00 7.77
CA ARG A 289 -3.33 -2.80 8.56
C ARG A 289 -4.76 -2.68 8.06
N LYS A 290 -5.24 -1.46 7.80
CA LYS A 290 -6.60 -1.23 7.28
C LYS A 290 -6.81 -1.96 5.95
N LEU A 291 -5.79 -1.97 5.09
CA LEU A 291 -5.84 -2.61 3.77
C LEU A 291 -5.58 -4.13 3.81
N LYS A 292 -5.24 -4.68 4.98
CA LYS A 292 -4.79 -6.07 5.15
C LYS A 292 -3.64 -6.39 4.18
N PHE A 293 -2.58 -5.59 4.26
CA PHE A 293 -1.42 -5.72 3.38
C PHE A 293 -0.64 -7.01 3.67
N VAL A 294 -0.24 -7.72 2.61
CA VAL A 294 0.33 -9.07 2.69
C VAL A 294 1.84 -9.02 2.47
N ASP A 295 2.58 -8.55 3.49
CA ASP A 295 4.04 -8.43 3.45
C ASP A 295 4.61 -8.33 4.89
N ALA A 296 5.18 -9.42 5.40
CA ALA A 296 5.67 -9.47 6.78
C ALA A 296 6.94 -8.61 6.98
N ASP A 297 7.81 -8.57 5.98
CA ASP A 297 9.06 -7.80 6.03
C ASP A 297 8.79 -6.30 6.04
N PHE A 298 7.76 -5.85 5.30
CA PHE A 298 7.26 -4.48 5.39
C PHE A 298 6.92 -4.10 6.84
N TYR A 299 6.12 -4.91 7.54
CA TYR A 299 5.73 -4.61 8.92
C TYR A 299 6.92 -4.61 9.88
N LYS A 300 7.90 -5.50 9.65
CA LYS A 300 9.15 -5.54 10.41
C LYS A 300 9.93 -4.23 10.24
N VAL A 301 10.16 -3.78 9.01
CA VAL A 301 10.89 -2.52 8.73
C VAL A 301 10.16 -1.31 9.30
N VAL A 302 8.83 -1.24 9.15
CA VAL A 302 8.02 -0.14 9.70
C VAL A 302 8.12 -0.10 11.22
N LYS A 303 8.07 -1.26 11.89
CA LYS A 303 8.24 -1.35 13.34
C LYS A 303 9.65 -0.94 13.78
N GLU A 304 10.70 -1.38 13.09
CA GLU A 304 12.07 -1.00 13.39
C GLU A 304 12.27 0.53 13.30
N CYS A 305 11.79 1.14 12.21
CA CYS A 305 11.83 2.61 12.06
C CYS A 305 11.04 3.32 13.17
N TYR A 306 9.90 2.75 13.56
CA TYR A 306 9.09 3.30 14.63
C TYR A 306 9.81 3.27 15.98
N ASP A 307 10.39 2.13 16.34
CA ASP A 307 11.11 1.97 17.61
C ASP A 307 12.34 2.90 17.66
N GLU A 308 13.04 3.09 16.52
CA GLU A 308 14.17 4.01 16.37
C GLU A 308 13.77 5.48 16.63
N VAL A 309 12.61 5.92 16.11
CA VAL A 309 12.16 7.32 16.21
C VAL A 309 11.39 7.60 17.50
N VAL A 310 10.51 6.69 17.91
CA VAL A 310 9.56 6.93 19.01
C VAL A 310 10.17 6.69 20.37
N ALA A 311 11.08 5.73 20.54
CA ALA A 311 11.71 5.49 21.84
C ALA A 311 12.44 6.75 22.36
N PRO A 312 13.29 7.45 21.57
CA PRO A 312 13.91 8.70 22.01
C PRO A 312 12.91 9.82 22.31
N LEU A 313 11.84 9.94 21.52
CA LEU A 313 10.80 10.97 21.74
C LEU A 313 10.10 10.79 23.08
N LYS A 314 9.79 9.56 23.45
CA LYS A 314 9.12 9.26 24.72
C LYS A 314 10.03 9.47 25.92
N ILE A 315 11.30 9.09 25.82
CA ILE A 315 12.33 9.38 26.82
C ILE A 315 12.46 10.90 27.02
N ALA A 316 12.56 11.66 25.93
CA ALA A 316 12.66 13.12 25.98
C ALA A 316 11.41 13.79 26.57
N ALA A 317 10.23 13.17 26.42
CA ALA A 317 8.99 13.63 27.02
C ALA A 317 8.78 13.13 28.48
N GLY A 318 9.80 12.51 29.10
CA GLY A 318 9.76 12.07 30.49
C GLY A 318 9.01 10.75 30.72
N TYR A 319 8.56 10.07 29.65
CA TYR A 319 7.95 8.76 29.79
C TYR A 319 9.02 7.71 30.05
N ARG A 320 8.88 6.98 31.15
CA ARG A 320 9.68 5.78 31.39
C ARG A 320 9.15 4.64 30.52
N ARG A 321 10.06 3.87 29.92
CA ARG A 321 9.71 2.61 29.29
C ARG A 321 8.95 1.78 30.33
N PRO A 322 7.75 1.26 30.02
CA PRO A 322 7.11 0.29 30.90
C PRO A 322 8.16 -0.78 31.18
N SER A 323 8.55 -0.94 32.45
CA SER A 323 9.34 -2.09 32.83
C SER A 323 8.52 -3.28 32.39
N PHE A 324 9.01 -4.05 31.42
CA PHE A 324 8.47 -5.37 31.15
C PHE A 324 8.72 -6.16 32.43
N SER A 325 7.80 -6.07 33.40
CA SER A 325 7.78 -7.05 34.46
C SER A 325 7.52 -8.37 33.73
N HIS A 326 8.41 -9.33 33.97
CA HIS A 326 8.35 -10.67 33.38
C HIS A 326 7.08 -11.45 33.80
N ASP A 327 6.18 -10.83 34.57
CA ASP A 327 4.98 -11.39 35.17
C ASP A 327 3.80 -11.54 34.20
N TRP A 328 3.96 -11.19 32.92
CA TRP A 328 2.96 -11.45 31.86
C TRP A 328 3.22 -12.74 31.08
N LEU A 329 4.04 -13.65 31.62
CA LEU A 329 3.92 -15.05 31.20
C LEU A 329 2.50 -15.51 31.60
N PRO A 330 1.66 -15.97 30.65
CA PRO A 330 0.42 -16.61 31.03
C PRO A 330 0.77 -17.74 32.02
N PRO A 331 0.05 -17.87 33.15
CA PRO A 331 0.33 -18.91 34.13
C PRO A 331 0.36 -20.24 33.39
N ASN A 332 1.47 -20.95 33.54
CA ASN A 332 1.73 -22.30 33.05
C ASN A 332 0.43 -23.05 32.72
N THR A 333 0.17 -23.28 31.43
CA THR A 333 -0.48 -24.51 30.99
C THR A 333 0.42 -25.65 31.45
N LEU A 334 0.24 -26.07 32.70
CA LEU A 334 0.75 -27.33 33.21
C LEU A 334 0.27 -28.41 32.24
N ALA A 335 1.18 -28.87 31.40
CA ALA A 335 0.98 -30.04 30.58
C ALA A 335 0.63 -31.20 31.52
N SER A 336 -0.61 -31.64 31.46
CA SER A 336 -1.06 -32.90 32.04
C SER A 336 -0.16 -33.99 31.45
N SER A 337 0.70 -34.56 32.28
CA SER A 337 1.50 -35.72 31.90
C SER A 337 0.55 -36.86 31.51
N PRO A 338 0.76 -37.56 30.38
CA PRO A 338 0.00 -38.76 30.09
C PRO A 338 0.39 -39.84 31.10
N THR A 339 -0.52 -40.17 32.01
CA THR A 339 -0.43 -41.36 32.84
C THR A 339 -0.51 -42.59 31.95
N SER A 340 0.60 -43.31 31.84
CA SER A 340 0.68 -44.66 31.28
C SER A 340 -0.09 -45.64 32.20
N SER A 341 -1.29 -46.06 31.80
CA SER A 341 -1.96 -47.20 32.40
C SER A 341 -1.58 -48.47 31.63
N SER A 342 -0.60 -49.19 32.17
CA SER A 342 -0.42 -50.62 31.92
C SER A 342 -1.49 -51.41 32.66
N SER A 343 -2.21 -52.30 31.97
CA SER A 343 -2.85 -53.44 32.61
C SER A 343 -2.97 -54.58 31.61
N ASP A 344 -2.02 -55.50 31.73
CA ASP A 344 -2.21 -56.91 31.43
C ASP A 344 -3.39 -57.45 32.25
N ALA A 345 -4.26 -58.26 31.64
CA ALA A 345 -4.96 -59.35 32.31
C ALA A 345 -5.54 -60.33 31.27
N SER A 346 -4.85 -61.45 31.15
CA SER A 346 -5.28 -62.71 30.56
C SER A 346 -6.48 -63.29 31.32
N THR A 347 -7.50 -63.82 30.62
CA THR A 347 -8.17 -65.08 31.03
C THR A 347 -9.10 -65.67 29.94
N ALA A 348 -8.90 -66.98 29.74
CA ALA A 348 -9.79 -68.04 29.23
C ALA A 348 -10.30 -67.98 27.77
#